data_AF-A0A950NBU8-F1
#
_entry.id   AF-A0A950NBU8-F1
#
_cell.length_a   1.000
_cell.length_b   1.000
_cell.length_c   1.000
_cell.angle_alpha   90.00
_cell.angle_beta   90.00
_cell.angle_gamma   90.00
#
_symmetry.space_group_name_H-M   'P 1'
#
loop_
_entity.id
_entity.type
_entity.pdbx_description
1 polymer ?
#
loop_
_entity_poly.entity_id
_entity_poly.type
_entity_poly.pdbx_seq_one_letter_code
_entity_poly.pdbx_strand_id
1 'polypeptide(L)'
;MIRKYTRELSVAAALVVLLVVLALVSPKFFNAANLRAVIVSDAPVIVAAVGMTLVILARHIDISVGSQFSICGMIAGLLAKQGLPAGVVVLATLGTGALLGSINGALVAGMRLPSIVVTLATMVTWREALRWITEGQAVQNLPESFLWLGLSRPAGQALIVVVALAL
;
A
#
# COMPACT_ATOMS: atom_id res chain seq x y z
N MET A 1 35.16 -12.49 6.19
CA MET A 1 33.76 -12.82 5.83
C MET A 1 32.73 -11.89 6.49
N ILE A 2 32.84 -11.57 7.78
CA ILE A 2 31.91 -10.68 8.53
C ILE A 2 31.91 -9.22 8.00
N ARG A 3 33.04 -8.69 7.52
CA ARG A 3 33.17 -7.32 7.02
C ARG A 3 32.34 -7.00 5.77
N LYS A 4 31.83 -8.02 5.05
CA LYS A 4 31.01 -7.86 3.84
C LYS A 4 29.53 -7.60 4.16
N TYR A 5 29.07 -7.99 5.35
CA TYR A 5 27.67 -7.89 5.78
C TYR A 5 27.46 -6.95 6.98
N THR A 6 28.41 -6.04 7.24
CA THR A 6 28.36 -5.18 8.43
C THR A 6 27.14 -4.26 8.43
N ARG A 7 26.62 -3.86 7.27
CA ARG A 7 25.42 -3.02 7.18
C ARG A 7 24.18 -3.82 7.54
N GLU A 8 24.02 -5.00 6.97
CA GLU A 8 22.91 -5.92 7.22
C GLU A 8 22.90 -6.35 8.69
N LEU A 9 24.09 -6.68 9.23
CA LEU A 9 24.24 -7.04 10.64
C LEU A 9 23.90 -5.87 11.57
N SER A 10 24.29 -4.63 11.21
CA SER A 10 23.95 -3.43 11.99
C SER A 10 22.46 -3.13 12.00
N VAL A 11 21.77 -3.30 10.87
CA VAL A 11 20.31 -3.10 10.77
C VAL A 11 19.58 -4.20 11.53
N ALA A 12 20.00 -5.45 11.38
CA ALA A 12 19.43 -6.58 12.13
C ALA A 12 19.65 -6.40 13.65
N ALA A 13 20.84 -5.98 14.07
CA ALA A 13 21.11 -5.68 15.48
C ALA A 13 20.24 -4.54 16.00
N ALA A 14 20.08 -3.45 15.24
CA ALA A 14 19.20 -2.34 15.60
C ALA A 14 17.73 -2.80 15.73
N LEU A 15 17.25 -3.67 14.83
CA LEU A 15 15.91 -4.26 14.90
C LEU A 15 15.74 -5.11 16.16
N VAL A 16 16.71 -5.98 16.48
CA VAL A 16 16.67 -6.81 17.70
C VAL A 16 16.63 -5.95 18.95
N VAL A 17 17.49 -4.92 19.03
CA VAL A 17 17.49 -3.96 20.15
C VAL A 17 16.13 -3.29 20.29
N LEU A 18 15.54 -2.82 19.19
CA LEU A 18 14.21 -2.21 19.20
C LEU A 18 13.14 -3.19 19.72
N LEU A 19 13.14 -4.45 19.26
CA LEU A 19 12.20 -5.47 19.71
C LEU A 19 12.33 -5.77 21.21
N VAL A 20 13.55 -5.82 21.73
CA VAL A 20 13.81 -6.01 23.17
C VAL A 20 13.29 -4.81 23.97
N VAL A 21 13.57 -3.58 23.52
CA VAL A 21 13.05 -2.37 24.16
C VAL A 21 11.53 -2.36 24.18
N LEU A 22 10.87 -2.71 23.06
CA LEU A 22 9.42 -2.82 22.99
C LEU A 22 8.88 -3.90 23.92
N ALA A 23 9.58 -5.02 24.10
CA ALA A 23 9.15 -6.08 25.01
C ALA A 23 9.13 -5.62 26.48
N LEU A 24 10.07 -4.76 26.85
CA LEU A 24 10.20 -4.22 28.21
C LEU A 24 9.24 -3.04 28.45
N VAL A 25 9.14 -2.11 27.49
CA VAL A 25 8.38 -0.86 27.65
C VAL A 25 6.89 -1.02 27.32
N SER A 26 6.56 -1.89 26.36
CA SER A 26 5.18 -2.14 25.91
C SER A 26 4.91 -3.63 25.71
N PRO A 27 4.70 -4.40 26.79
CA PRO A 27 4.44 -5.84 26.69
C PRO A 27 3.23 -6.20 25.80
N LYS A 28 2.26 -5.28 25.68
CA LYS A 28 1.09 -5.43 24.81
C LYS A 28 1.44 -5.45 23.32
N PHE A 29 2.62 -4.99 22.93
CA PHE A 29 3.10 -5.02 21.54
C PHE A 29 3.15 -6.44 20.97
N PHE A 30 3.56 -7.43 21.78
CA PHE A 30 3.68 -8.83 21.36
C PHE A 30 2.37 -9.62 21.46
N ASN A 31 1.25 -8.96 21.79
CA ASN A 31 -0.06 -9.60 21.75
C ASN A 31 -0.38 -10.02 20.30
N ALA A 32 -0.89 -11.25 20.12
CA ALA A 32 -1.29 -11.79 18.83
C ALA A 32 -2.23 -10.85 18.06
N ALA A 33 -3.14 -10.13 18.75
CA ALA A 33 -4.02 -9.16 18.12
C ALA A 33 -3.24 -7.96 17.53
N ASN A 34 -2.21 -7.48 18.23
CA ASN A 34 -1.38 -6.37 17.77
C ASN A 34 -0.47 -6.79 16.61
N LEU A 35 0.20 -7.94 16.74
CA LEU A 35 1.04 -8.49 15.67
C LEU A 35 0.23 -8.73 14.40
N ARG A 36 -1.00 -9.25 14.55
CA ARG A 36 -1.92 -9.41 13.43
C ARG A 36 -2.31 -8.08 12.79
N ALA A 37 -2.63 -7.07 13.59
CA ALA A 37 -2.98 -5.75 13.09
C ALA A 37 -1.82 -5.12 12.29
N VAL A 38 -0.57 -5.29 12.76
CA VAL A 38 0.64 -4.85 12.05
C VAL A 38 0.75 -5.55 10.69
N ILE A 39 0.64 -6.89 10.65
CA ILE A 39 0.74 -7.65 9.40
C ILE A 39 -0.37 -7.27 8.42
N VAL A 40 -1.62 -7.14 8.90
CA VAL A 40 -2.76 -6.74 8.06
C VAL A 40 -2.58 -5.32 7.51
N SER A 41 -2.04 -4.40 8.31
CA SER A 41 -1.76 -3.03 7.87
C SER A 41 -0.66 -2.94 6.82
N ASP A 42 0.29 -3.88 6.82
CA ASP A 42 1.41 -3.89 5.88
C ASP A 42 1.15 -4.73 4.62
N ALA A 43 0.17 -5.64 4.66
CA ALA A 43 -0.18 -6.48 3.51
C ALA A 43 -0.45 -5.71 2.19
N PRO A 44 -1.10 -4.53 2.16
CA PRO A 44 -1.22 -3.75 0.93
C PRO A 44 0.14 -3.29 0.35
N VAL A 45 1.12 -3.03 1.21
CA VAL A 45 2.48 -2.66 0.80
C VAL A 45 3.18 -3.85 0.15
N ILE A 46 2.99 -5.06 0.67
CA ILE A 46 3.52 -6.30 0.08
C ILE A 46 2.96 -6.50 -1.33
N VAL A 47 1.63 -6.37 -1.50
CA VAL A 47 0.98 -6.47 -2.82
C VAL A 47 1.53 -5.43 -3.79
N ALA A 48 1.70 -4.19 -3.34
CA ALA A 48 2.30 -3.14 -4.16
C ALA A 48 3.76 -3.45 -4.53
N ALA A 49 4.54 -4.02 -3.61
CA ALA A 49 5.95 -4.38 -3.84
C ALA A 49 6.10 -5.45 -4.94
N VAL A 50 5.18 -6.40 -5.03
CA VAL A 50 5.15 -7.39 -6.13
C VAL A 50 4.98 -6.68 -7.48
N GLY A 51 4.01 -5.76 -7.58
CA GLY A 51 3.83 -4.95 -8.80
C GLY A 51 5.06 -4.09 -9.13
N MET A 52 5.67 -3.48 -8.11
CA MET A 52 6.89 -2.69 -8.24
C MET A 52 8.09 -3.51 -8.73
N THR A 53 8.13 -4.81 -8.45
CA THR A 53 9.18 -5.70 -8.93
C THR A 53 9.22 -5.71 -10.47
N LEU A 54 8.05 -5.71 -11.14
CA LEU A 54 7.98 -5.62 -12.60
C LEU A 54 8.55 -4.30 -13.13
N VAL A 55 8.30 -3.19 -12.44
CA VAL A 55 8.83 -1.86 -12.80
C VAL A 55 10.36 -1.84 -12.70
N ILE A 56 10.90 -2.40 -11.61
CA ILE A 56 12.35 -2.48 -11.37
C ILE A 56 13.02 -3.40 -12.40
N LEU A 57 12.40 -4.53 -12.74
CA LEU A 57 12.90 -5.43 -13.78
C LEU A 57 12.97 -4.74 -15.14
N ALA A 58 12.01 -3.85 -15.44
CA ALA A 58 12.04 -2.99 -16.62
C ALA A 58 13.08 -1.86 -16.54
N ARG A 59 13.92 -1.81 -15.48
CA ARG A 59 14.93 -0.77 -15.19
C ARG A 59 14.34 0.62 -14.97
N HIS A 60 13.10 0.69 -14.52
CA HIS A 60 12.44 1.93 -14.15
C HIS A 60 12.25 2.01 -12.64
N ILE A 61 11.89 3.20 -12.17
CA ILE A 61 11.52 3.47 -10.77
C ILE A 61 10.14 4.10 -10.78
N ASP A 62 9.27 3.66 -9.87
CA ASP A 62 7.96 4.27 -9.63
C ASP A 62 7.82 4.70 -8.16
N ILE A 63 7.90 6.01 -7.95
CA ILE A 63 7.73 6.65 -6.65
C ILE A 63 6.24 6.95 -6.37
N SER A 64 5.41 6.93 -7.41
CA SER A 64 4.02 7.37 -7.38
C SER A 64 3.03 6.36 -6.82
N VAL A 65 3.42 5.09 -6.71
CA VAL A 65 2.57 3.97 -6.26
C VAL A 65 1.80 4.26 -4.96
N GLY A 66 2.41 4.97 -4.00
CA GLY A 66 1.74 5.34 -2.75
C GLY A 66 0.58 6.34 -2.93
N SER A 67 0.76 7.30 -3.85
CA SER A 67 -0.31 8.27 -4.18
C SER A 67 -1.43 7.62 -5.00
N GLN A 68 -1.08 6.70 -5.91
CA GLN A 68 -2.07 5.91 -6.66
C GLN A 68 -2.88 5.03 -5.71
N PHE A 69 -2.22 4.36 -4.77
CA PHE A 69 -2.89 3.57 -3.74
C PHE A 69 -3.89 4.42 -2.94
N SER A 70 -3.52 5.65 -2.59
CA SER A 70 -4.40 6.56 -1.85
C SER A 70 -5.63 7.01 -2.67
N ILE A 71 -5.47 7.28 -3.97
CA ILE A 71 -6.61 7.58 -4.87
C ILE A 71 -7.52 6.35 -5.00
N CYS A 72 -6.95 5.17 -5.24
CA CYS A 72 -7.69 3.92 -5.31
C CYS A 72 -8.49 3.67 -4.02
N GLY A 73 -7.87 3.87 -2.86
CA GLY A 73 -8.53 3.75 -1.56
C GLY A 73 -9.67 4.76 -1.36
N MET A 74 -9.49 6.02 -1.81
CA MET A 74 -10.54 7.03 -1.77
C MET A 74 -11.73 6.62 -2.66
N ILE A 75 -11.48 6.24 -3.90
CA ILE A 75 -12.54 5.82 -4.83
C ILE A 75 -13.28 4.61 -4.28
N ALA A 76 -12.55 3.62 -3.76
CA ALA A 76 -13.13 2.46 -3.13
C ALA A 76 -14.06 2.87 -1.96
N GLY A 77 -13.59 3.77 -1.10
CA GLY A 77 -14.36 4.28 0.03
C GLY A 77 -15.60 5.07 -0.38
N LEU A 78 -15.49 5.97 -1.37
CA LEU A 78 -16.61 6.78 -1.85
C LEU A 78 -17.70 5.91 -2.49
N LEU A 79 -17.33 4.96 -3.35
CA LEU A 79 -18.27 4.05 -3.99
C LEU A 79 -18.92 3.11 -2.97
N ALA A 80 -18.15 2.60 -2.00
CA ALA A 80 -18.69 1.80 -0.90
C ALA A 80 -19.68 2.62 -0.05
N LYS A 81 -19.39 3.89 0.24
CA LYS A 81 -20.29 4.78 1.00
C LYS A 81 -21.61 5.05 0.26
N GLN A 82 -21.60 5.03 -1.08
CA GLN A 82 -22.81 5.10 -1.90
C GLN A 82 -23.63 3.79 -1.89
N GLY A 83 -23.15 2.74 -1.20
CA GLY A 83 -23.84 1.45 -1.12
C GLY A 83 -23.71 0.60 -2.39
N LEU A 84 -22.74 0.90 -3.26
CA LEU A 84 -22.54 0.11 -4.48
C LEU A 84 -22.07 -1.32 -4.14
N PRO A 85 -22.43 -2.32 -4.97
CA PRO A 85 -22.01 -3.70 -4.76
C PRO A 85 -20.48 -3.84 -4.75
N ALA A 86 -19.96 -4.72 -3.89
CA ALA A 86 -18.51 -4.91 -3.73
C ALA A 86 -17.78 -5.20 -5.06
N GLY A 87 -18.40 -5.97 -5.97
CA GLY A 87 -17.82 -6.23 -7.29
C GLY A 87 -17.62 -4.98 -8.13
N VAL A 88 -18.56 -4.02 -8.09
CA VAL A 88 -18.45 -2.73 -8.79
C VAL A 88 -17.32 -1.91 -8.19
N VAL A 89 -17.22 -1.88 -6.86
CA VAL A 89 -16.14 -1.16 -6.15
C VAL A 89 -14.77 -1.72 -6.54
N VAL A 90 -14.62 -3.06 -6.56
CA VAL A 90 -13.37 -3.73 -6.97
C VAL A 90 -13.00 -3.38 -8.40
N LEU A 91 -13.93 -3.52 -9.36
CA LEU A 91 -13.68 -3.23 -10.77
C LEU A 91 -13.32 -1.76 -11.00
N ALA A 92 -14.02 -0.83 -10.37
CA ALA A 92 -13.73 0.60 -10.47
C ALA A 92 -12.35 0.94 -9.87
N THR A 93 -11.99 0.32 -8.75
CA THR A 93 -10.70 0.53 -8.09
C THR A 93 -9.55 -0.01 -8.93
N LEU A 94 -9.68 -1.24 -9.46
CA LEU A 94 -8.70 -1.84 -10.37
C LEU A 94 -8.57 -1.02 -11.66
N GLY A 95 -9.69 -0.58 -12.24
CA GLY A 95 -9.71 0.27 -13.42
C GLY A 95 -9.01 1.60 -13.19
N THR A 96 -9.20 2.22 -12.01
CA THR A 96 -8.49 3.44 -11.64
C THR A 96 -6.98 3.18 -11.54
N GLY A 97 -6.56 2.14 -10.81
CA GLY A 97 -5.15 1.80 -10.68
C GLY A 97 -4.48 1.53 -12.03
N ALA A 98 -5.15 0.76 -12.90
CA ALA A 98 -4.69 0.49 -14.26
C ALA A 98 -4.59 1.78 -15.09
N LEU A 99 -5.57 2.68 -14.99
CA LEU A 99 -5.54 3.96 -15.69
C LEU A 99 -4.36 4.82 -15.23
N LEU A 100 -4.18 5.02 -13.92
CA LEU A 100 -3.09 5.82 -13.38
C LEU A 100 -1.72 5.22 -13.73
N GLY A 101 -1.58 3.89 -13.64
CA GLY A 101 -0.36 3.19 -14.04
C GLY A 101 -0.09 3.30 -15.55
N SER A 102 -1.14 3.22 -16.37
CA SER A 102 -1.02 3.39 -17.83
C SER A 102 -0.58 4.80 -18.22
N ILE A 103 -0.96 5.83 -17.46
CA ILE A 103 -0.48 7.20 -17.67
C ILE A 103 1.05 7.23 -17.48
N ASN A 104 1.57 6.74 -16.35
CA ASN A 104 3.02 6.65 -16.15
C ASN A 104 3.70 5.84 -17.26
N GLY A 105 3.14 4.69 -17.62
CA GLY A 105 3.64 3.83 -18.69
C GLY A 105 3.67 4.51 -20.06
N ALA A 106 2.63 5.25 -20.43
CA ALA A 106 2.56 5.97 -21.69
C ALA A 106 3.56 7.13 -21.75
N LEU A 107 3.73 7.88 -20.65
CA LEU A 107 4.71 8.95 -20.55
C LEU A 107 6.16 8.42 -20.66
N VAL A 108 6.44 7.29 -20.00
CA VAL A 108 7.80 6.69 -19.99
C VAL A 108 8.09 5.93 -21.27
N ALA A 109 7.24 4.98 -21.68
CA ALA A 109 7.48 4.13 -22.85
C ALA A 109 7.15 4.82 -24.17
N GLY A 110 6.07 5.62 -24.21
CA GLY A 110 5.62 6.31 -25.42
C GLY A 110 6.42 7.58 -25.70
N MET A 111 6.54 8.46 -24.70
CA MET A 111 7.25 9.75 -24.85
C MET A 111 8.72 9.71 -24.44
N ARG A 112 9.24 8.57 -23.96
CA ARG A 112 10.65 8.38 -23.58
C ARG A 112 11.12 9.36 -22.50
N LEU A 113 10.21 9.76 -21.62
CA LEU A 113 10.54 10.62 -20.49
C LEU A 113 11.24 9.80 -19.39
N PRO A 114 12.22 10.37 -18.65
CA PRO A 114 12.85 9.69 -17.52
C PRO A 114 11.82 9.30 -16.45
N SER A 115 11.78 8.02 -16.05
CA SER A 115 10.72 7.50 -15.16
C SER A 115 10.68 8.15 -13.79
N ILE A 116 11.83 8.54 -13.24
CA ILE A 116 11.90 9.22 -11.94
C ILE A 116 11.18 10.57 -12.02
N VAL A 117 11.39 11.32 -13.11
CA VAL A 117 10.75 12.64 -13.30
C VAL A 117 9.24 12.47 -13.46
N VAL A 118 8.81 11.52 -14.29
CA VAL A 118 7.40 11.21 -14.48
C VAL A 118 6.74 10.82 -13.16
N THR A 119 7.31 9.85 -12.45
CA THR A 119 6.68 9.30 -11.25
C THR A 119 6.74 10.25 -10.05
N LEU A 120 7.75 11.12 -9.94
CA LEU A 120 7.71 12.22 -8.98
C LEU A 120 6.62 13.24 -9.32
N ALA A 121 6.53 13.66 -10.58
CA ALA A 121 5.53 14.62 -11.03
C ALA A 121 4.11 14.08 -10.82
N THR A 122 3.85 12.84 -11.22
CA THR A 122 2.55 12.21 -11.03
C THR A 122 2.25 11.93 -9.57
N MET A 123 3.26 11.53 -8.76
CA MET A 123 3.08 11.39 -7.31
C MET A 123 2.54 12.67 -6.67
N VAL A 124 3.22 13.80 -6.93
CA VAL A 124 2.83 15.09 -6.38
C VAL A 124 1.46 15.50 -6.91
N THR A 125 1.23 15.37 -8.22
CA THR A 125 -0.05 15.74 -8.85
C THR A 125 -1.22 14.98 -8.24
N TRP A 126 -1.11 13.66 -8.11
CA TRP A 126 -2.15 12.80 -7.55
C TRP A 126 -2.37 13.03 -6.06
N ARG A 127 -1.29 13.18 -5.29
CA ARG A 127 -1.36 13.47 -3.87
C ARG A 127 -2.03 14.82 -3.60
N GLU A 128 -1.69 15.84 -4.37
CA GLU A 128 -2.24 17.19 -4.19
C GLU A 128 -3.68 17.29 -4.71
N ALA A 129 -3.99 16.67 -5.85
CA ALA A 129 -5.36 16.56 -6.34
C ALA A 129 -6.25 15.86 -5.31
N LEU A 130 -5.77 14.74 -4.74
CA LEU A 130 -6.47 14.04 -3.67
C LEU A 130 -6.70 14.94 -2.46
N ARG A 131 -5.67 15.64 -2.01
CA ARG A 131 -5.73 16.55 -0.85
C ARG A 131 -6.72 17.69 -1.06
N TRP A 132 -6.80 18.24 -2.27
CA TRP A 132 -7.76 19.29 -2.61
C TRP A 132 -9.20 18.79 -2.64
N ILE A 133 -9.43 17.56 -3.14
CA ILE A 133 -10.78 16.98 -3.22
C ILE A 133 -11.28 16.57 -1.83
N THR A 134 -10.40 16.00 -0.99
CA THR A 134 -10.80 15.47 0.32
C THR A 134 -10.69 16.49 1.44
N GLU A 135 -10.09 17.66 1.17
CA GLU A 135 -9.68 18.63 2.21
C GLU A 135 -8.82 17.97 3.32
N GLY A 136 -8.12 16.88 2.98
CA GLY A 136 -7.35 16.07 3.91
C GLY A 136 -8.17 15.12 4.80
N GLN A 137 -9.49 15.02 4.59
CA GLN A 137 -10.36 14.13 5.36
C GLN A 137 -10.35 12.70 4.80
N ALA A 138 -10.30 11.71 5.69
CA ALA A 138 -10.46 10.31 5.33
C ALA A 138 -11.95 9.96 5.10
N VAL A 139 -12.22 9.03 4.19
CA VAL A 139 -13.59 8.50 4.03
C VAL A 139 -13.94 7.65 5.25
N GLN A 140 -14.96 8.07 6.00
CA GLN A 140 -15.45 7.40 7.20
C GLN A 140 -16.86 6.82 6.99
N ASN A 141 -17.29 5.96 7.93
CA ASN A 141 -18.63 5.36 7.97
C ASN A 141 -18.96 4.49 6.75
N LEU A 142 -18.09 3.51 6.48
CA LEU A 142 -18.27 2.53 5.42
C LEU A 142 -19.28 1.45 5.85
N PRO A 143 -20.10 0.90 4.94
CA PRO A 143 -21.05 -0.15 5.26
C PRO A 143 -20.35 -1.44 5.72
N GLU A 144 -20.98 -2.20 6.61
CA GLU A 144 -20.41 -3.47 7.13
C GLU A 144 -20.11 -4.48 6.02
N SER A 145 -20.90 -4.47 4.95
CA SER A 145 -20.70 -5.29 3.75
C SER A 145 -19.42 -4.98 2.98
N PHE A 146 -18.75 -3.87 3.29
CA PHE A 146 -17.44 -3.51 2.75
C PHE A 146 -16.31 -3.69 3.79
N LEU A 147 -16.62 -3.52 5.08
CA LEU A 147 -15.65 -3.65 6.17
C LEU A 147 -15.15 -5.09 6.42
N TRP A 148 -15.78 -6.11 5.83
CA TRP A 148 -15.39 -7.52 6.03
C TRP A 148 -13.97 -7.84 5.54
N LEU A 149 -13.45 -7.10 4.54
CA LEU A 149 -12.06 -7.15 4.07
C LEU A 149 -11.12 -6.32 4.96
N GLY A 150 -11.51 -5.99 6.20
CA GLY A 150 -10.76 -5.09 7.06
C GLY A 150 -10.62 -5.60 8.50
N LEU A 151 -10.38 -4.64 9.41
CA LEU A 151 -10.00 -4.91 10.80
C LEU A 151 -11.10 -5.57 11.66
N SER A 152 -12.35 -5.61 11.19
CA SER A 152 -13.50 -6.06 11.97
C SER A 152 -13.73 -7.57 11.94
N ARG A 153 -13.12 -8.32 11.01
CA ARG A 153 -13.33 -9.77 10.88
C ARG A 153 -12.04 -10.58 10.67
N PRO A 154 -11.76 -11.58 11.53
CA PRO A 154 -10.62 -12.48 11.37
C PRO A 154 -10.51 -13.16 10.00
N ALA A 155 -11.63 -13.56 9.38
CA ALA A 155 -11.59 -14.24 8.09
C ALA A 155 -11.04 -13.33 6.97
N GLY A 156 -11.48 -12.07 6.92
CA GLY A 156 -11.00 -11.12 5.92
C GLY A 156 -9.53 -10.72 6.13
N GLN A 157 -9.13 -10.54 7.40
CA GLN A 157 -7.73 -10.30 7.74
C GLN A 157 -6.81 -11.44 7.27
N ALA A 158 -7.23 -12.70 7.49
CA ALA A 158 -6.45 -13.84 7.02
C ALA A 158 -6.39 -13.91 5.50
N LEU A 159 -7.50 -13.63 4.82
CA LEU A 159 -7.55 -13.60 3.35
C LEU A 159 -6.56 -12.59 2.76
N ILE A 160 -6.53 -11.35 3.28
CA ILE A 160 -5.61 -10.32 2.79
C ILE A 160 -4.15 -10.75 2.93
N VAL A 161 -3.79 -11.31 4.09
CA VAL A 161 -2.42 -11.75 4.36
C VAL A 161 -2.03 -12.93 3.47
N VAL A 162 -2.92 -13.90 3.29
CA VAL A 162 -2.67 -15.06 2.41
C VAL A 162 -2.51 -14.60 0.96
N VAL A 163 -3.37 -13.70 0.48
CA VAL A 163 -3.25 -13.16 -0.88
C VAL A 163 -1.95 -12.38 -1.05
N ALA A 164 -1.58 -11.55 -0.07
CA ALA A 164 -0.34 -10.78 -0.11
C ALA A 164 0.92 -11.66 -0.13
N LEU A 165 0.90 -12.80 0.58
CA LEU A 165 2.03 -13.74 0.60
C LEU A 165 2.06 -14.71 -0.59
N ALA A 166 0.93 -14.90 -1.28
CA ALA A 166 0.82 -15.80 -2.42
C ALA A 166 1.20 -15.16 -3.76
N LEU A 167 1.26 -13.82 -3.83
CA LEU A 167 1.70 -13.03 -4.98
C LEU A 167 3.22 -12.93 -5.05
#